data_AF-A0A7W7SFB9-F1
#
_entry.id   AF-A0A7W7SFB9-F1
#
_cell.length_a   1.000
_cell.length_b   1.000
_cell.length_c   1.000
_cell.angle_alpha   90.00
_cell.angle_beta   90.00
_cell.angle_gamma   90.00
#
_symmetry.space_group_name_H-M   'P 1'
#
loop_
_entity.id
_entity.type
_entity.pdbx_description
1 polymer ?
#
loop_
_entity_poly.entity_id
_entity_poly.type
_entity_poly.pdbx_seq_one_letter_code
_entity_poly.pdbx_strand_id
1 'polypeptide(L)'
;MRAVRPTRLVPAVLAAALLLGACTSGGSTPGQTVSSTPSSDHAPAAGVTPLEPLPAEIPAALASYYGQKLDWKTCDGDFDCTTFKVPLDYAAPAGGDLVLTAARKRAAGGKARLGSLLLNPGGPGGSAVEYVEGVAKGYDPEVRGAYDLVGLDPRGVGRSSPVTCLSGDRMDAYTAVDITPDDQSEIDALVAADQEFAAGCKQRSGGFLGHVSTVESARDLDVLRALLGDQKLSYLGKSYGTFLGATYAGLFPSRVGRMVLDGAMDPVLDARAGNKTQAGGFDVAWAAFAKDCAKREDCPLGRDEQQLDQQLDALFKRIDGAPLPTESSRKLTEAQATTGVIHAMYAEFLWPQLRTALTTAKAGDGTALLKLSDQYYDREADGSYPNLMFANMAVNCLDLPAPFASPAEAAAAVPEFEQASRHFGRDMAWMALACGYWPVKPTGAPHTIRAAGAAPIVVVGTTRDPATPYAWAQSLAGQLESGRLLSYDGDGHTAYGRHNTCVDGAVNRYLLGGDAPAAGTRCAK
;
A
#
# COMPACT_ATOMS: atom_id res chain seq x y z
N MET A 1 24.38 -29.83 7.94
CA MET A 1 24.29 -29.40 6.53
C MET A 1 22.97 -28.65 6.39
N ARG A 2 23.00 -27.31 6.41
CA ARG A 2 21.79 -26.48 6.32
C ARG A 2 21.60 -26.09 4.86
N ALA A 3 20.43 -26.41 4.32
CA ALA A 3 20.04 -26.08 2.96
C ALA A 3 20.09 -24.57 2.75
N VAL A 4 20.90 -24.14 1.78
CA VAL A 4 20.96 -22.77 1.27
C VAL A 4 19.67 -22.56 0.47
N ARG A 5 18.80 -21.65 0.92
CA ARG A 5 17.62 -21.24 0.14
C ARG A 5 18.09 -20.43 -1.08
N PRO A 6 17.46 -20.59 -2.25
CA PRO A 6 17.82 -19.81 -3.44
C PRO A 6 17.49 -18.34 -3.21
N THR A 7 18.41 -17.48 -3.63
CA THR A 7 18.31 -16.02 -3.63
C THR A 7 17.07 -15.57 -4.39
N ARG A 8 16.16 -14.87 -3.71
CA ARG A 8 14.98 -14.23 -4.29
C ARG A 8 15.42 -13.06 -5.17
N LEU A 9 15.13 -13.13 -6.47
CA LEU A 9 15.29 -12.02 -7.41
C LEU A 9 13.93 -11.35 -7.57
N VAL A 10 13.71 -10.26 -6.83
CA VAL A 10 12.72 -9.25 -7.22
C VAL A 10 13.28 -8.56 -8.48
N PRO A 11 12.58 -8.55 -9.62
CA PRO A 11 13.11 -7.92 -10.82
C PRO A 11 13.04 -6.40 -10.68
N ALA A 12 14.10 -5.80 -10.13
CA ALA A 12 14.40 -4.38 -10.32
C ALA A 12 15.07 -4.22 -11.69
N VAL A 13 14.27 -3.98 -12.73
CA VAL A 13 14.78 -3.73 -14.09
C VAL A 13 14.92 -2.22 -14.30
N LEU A 14 16.15 -1.71 -14.19
CA LEU A 14 16.53 -0.37 -14.61
C LEU A 14 16.45 -0.26 -16.14
N ALA A 15 15.65 0.68 -16.65
CA ALA A 15 15.69 1.09 -18.05
C ALA A 15 16.41 2.43 -18.19
N ALA A 16 17.67 2.39 -18.62
CA ALA A 16 18.41 3.55 -19.06
C ALA A 16 18.08 3.82 -20.55
N ALA A 17 17.49 4.97 -20.85
CA ALA A 17 17.33 5.45 -22.23
C ALA A 17 17.93 6.85 -22.37
N LEU A 18 19.10 6.91 -22.99
CA LEU A 18 19.77 8.11 -23.50
C LEU A 18 19.18 8.46 -24.87
N LEU A 19 18.60 9.65 -25.05
CA LEU A 19 18.57 10.33 -26.34
C LEU A 19 18.67 11.85 -26.18
N LEU A 20 19.65 12.42 -26.89
CA LEU A 20 19.93 13.84 -27.09
C LEU A 20 19.10 14.39 -28.27
N GLY A 21 18.69 15.66 -28.19
CA GLY A 21 18.78 16.58 -29.34
C GLY A 21 17.52 17.29 -29.86
N ALA A 22 17.36 18.55 -29.41
CA ALA A 22 17.05 19.78 -30.17
C ALA A 22 15.61 20.17 -30.59
N CYS A 23 15.14 21.27 -29.96
CA CYS A 23 14.56 22.55 -30.45
C CYS A 23 13.69 22.55 -31.74
N THR A 24 12.53 23.23 -31.80
CA THR A 24 12.39 24.71 -31.75
C THR A 24 10.95 25.18 -31.47
N SER A 25 10.88 26.46 -31.13
CA SER A 25 9.82 27.35 -30.65
C SER A 25 8.74 27.81 -31.66
N GLY A 26 7.59 28.23 -31.13
CA GLY A 26 6.89 29.43 -31.63
C GLY A 26 5.35 29.43 -31.53
N GLY A 27 4.78 30.45 -30.88
CA GLY A 27 3.43 30.94 -31.21
C GLY A 27 2.47 31.15 -30.03
N SER A 28 2.58 32.28 -29.34
CA SER A 28 1.58 32.79 -28.39
C SER A 28 0.39 33.43 -29.11
N THR A 29 -0.82 33.30 -28.58
CA THR A 29 -1.78 34.44 -28.40
C THR A 29 -2.92 34.07 -27.44
N PRO A 30 -3.52 35.05 -26.75
CA PRO A 30 -4.15 34.88 -25.44
C PRO A 30 -5.68 34.86 -25.49
N GLY A 31 -6.32 34.28 -24.47
CA GLY A 31 -7.72 34.59 -24.17
C GLY A 31 -8.45 33.56 -23.33
N GLN A 32 -8.42 33.77 -22.01
CA GLN A 32 -9.58 33.95 -21.12
C GLN A 32 -9.27 33.37 -19.73
N THR A 33 -8.86 34.27 -18.84
CA THR A 33 -8.72 34.05 -17.41
C THR A 33 -10.10 33.88 -16.78
N VAL A 34 -10.55 32.65 -16.63
CA VAL A 34 -11.58 32.33 -15.63
C VAL A 34 -10.86 32.28 -14.28
N SER A 35 -10.92 33.39 -13.55
CA SER A 35 -10.50 33.42 -12.15
C SER A 35 -11.52 32.66 -11.31
N SER A 36 -11.26 31.38 -11.05
CA SER A 36 -11.86 30.66 -9.94
C SER A 36 -10.87 30.66 -8.79
N THR A 37 -11.09 31.55 -7.84
CA THR A 37 -10.51 31.50 -6.50
C THR A 37 -10.78 30.11 -5.90
N PRO A 38 -9.77 29.36 -5.44
CA PRO A 38 -10.02 28.16 -4.65
C PRO A 38 -10.53 28.62 -3.29
N SER A 39 -11.83 28.44 -3.04
CA SER A 39 -12.37 28.53 -1.69
C SER A 39 -11.72 27.43 -0.86
N SER A 40 -10.87 27.86 0.05
CA SER A 40 -10.12 27.06 0.99
C SER A 40 -10.99 26.87 2.23
N ASP A 41 -12.04 26.05 2.11
CA ASP A 41 -12.87 25.64 3.25
C ASP A 41 -13.36 24.21 3.02
N HIS A 42 -12.46 23.24 3.18
CA HIS A 42 -12.85 21.90 3.62
C HIS A 42 -12.68 21.89 5.14
N ALA A 43 -13.72 22.35 5.85
CA ALA A 43 -13.84 22.05 7.26
C ALA A 43 -13.91 20.52 7.44
N PRO A 44 -13.21 19.93 8.42
CA PRO A 44 -13.34 18.49 8.69
C PRO A 44 -14.80 18.15 8.99
N ALA A 45 -15.26 17.01 8.48
CA ALA A 45 -16.59 16.49 8.75
C ALA A 45 -16.87 16.53 10.26
N ALA A 46 -17.96 17.17 10.65
CA ALA A 46 -18.39 17.23 12.04
C ALA A 46 -18.54 15.80 12.58
N GLY A 47 -17.73 15.42 13.59
CA GLY A 47 -17.86 14.13 14.28
C GLY A 47 -16.60 13.26 14.39
N VAL A 48 -15.49 13.63 13.75
CA VAL A 48 -14.23 12.86 13.80
C VAL A 48 -13.30 13.42 14.89
N THR A 49 -12.78 12.57 15.78
CA THR A 49 -11.90 12.99 16.89
C THR A 49 -10.44 13.08 16.45
N PRO A 50 -9.66 14.07 16.91
CA PRO A 50 -8.21 14.08 16.71
C PRO A 50 -7.50 12.93 17.42
N LEU A 51 -6.45 12.40 16.79
CA LEU A 51 -5.50 11.53 17.46
C LEU A 51 -4.63 12.36 18.40
N GLU A 52 -4.74 12.08 19.70
CA GLU A 52 -4.01 12.79 20.74
C GLU A 52 -2.56 12.25 20.90
N PRO A 53 -1.58 13.14 21.11
CA PRO A 53 -0.20 12.73 21.33
C PRO A 53 -0.05 11.98 22.67
N LEU A 54 0.88 11.03 22.71
CA LEU A 54 1.27 10.38 23.95
C LEU A 54 2.21 11.28 24.77
N PRO A 55 2.31 11.07 26.09
CA PRO A 55 3.33 11.75 26.89
C PRO A 55 4.73 11.56 26.32
N ALA A 56 5.53 12.63 26.34
CA ALA A 56 6.89 12.61 25.79
C ALA A 56 7.84 11.71 26.59
N GLU A 57 7.54 11.45 27.87
CA GLU A 57 8.28 10.53 28.73
C GLU A 57 7.89 9.08 28.44
N ILE A 58 8.89 8.19 28.38
CA ILE A 58 8.65 6.75 28.24
C ILE A 58 8.16 6.22 29.59
N PRO A 59 6.98 5.58 29.66
CA PRO A 59 6.50 4.94 30.89
C PRO A 59 7.52 3.96 31.46
N ALA A 60 7.69 3.94 32.79
CA ALA A 60 8.65 3.05 33.45
C ALA A 60 8.43 1.56 33.12
N ALA A 61 7.18 1.14 32.91
CA ALA A 61 6.81 -0.21 32.50
C ALA A 61 7.36 -0.59 31.11
N LEU A 62 7.72 0.38 30.27
CA LEU A 62 8.28 0.16 28.94
C LEU A 62 9.80 0.30 28.89
N ALA A 63 10.45 0.74 29.97
CA ALA A 63 11.88 1.07 29.99
C ALA A 63 12.78 -0.10 29.54
N SER A 64 12.42 -1.33 29.87
CA SER A 64 13.14 -2.54 29.45
C SER A 64 13.15 -2.72 27.93
N TYR A 65 12.05 -2.39 27.23
CA TYR A 65 11.96 -2.51 25.78
C TYR A 65 12.85 -1.47 25.07
N TYR A 66 12.91 -0.24 25.61
CA TYR A 66 13.74 0.84 25.05
C TYR A 66 15.23 0.69 25.40
N GLY A 67 15.58 -0.09 26.42
CA GLY A 67 16.95 -0.31 26.88
C GLY A 67 17.65 -1.55 26.27
N GLN A 68 17.03 -2.23 25.31
CA GLN A 68 17.60 -3.41 24.66
C GLN A 68 18.89 -3.05 23.89
N LYS A 69 19.75 -4.06 23.70
CA LYS A 69 20.91 -3.94 22.79
C LYS A 69 20.65 -4.81 21.57
N LEU A 70 20.67 -4.20 20.39
CA LEU A 70 20.46 -4.92 19.13
C LEU A 70 21.70 -5.77 18.79
N ASP A 71 21.50 -7.08 18.65
CA ASP A 71 22.50 -8.03 18.15
C ASP A 71 22.36 -8.13 16.62
N TRP A 72 23.17 -7.36 15.89
CA TRP A 72 23.14 -7.32 14.43
C TRP A 72 24.00 -8.43 13.84
N LYS A 73 23.42 -9.20 12.91
CA LYS A 73 24.10 -10.28 12.19
C LYS A 73 23.93 -10.08 10.69
N THR A 74 24.96 -10.37 9.92
CA THR A 74 24.84 -10.39 8.46
C THR A 74 23.77 -11.41 8.06
N CYS A 75 22.85 -11.00 7.21
CA CYS A 75 21.81 -11.83 6.63
C CYS A 75 21.94 -11.80 5.10
N ASP A 76 20.85 -11.67 4.35
CA ASP A 76 20.88 -11.78 2.89
C ASP A 76 21.84 -10.77 2.26
N GLY A 77 22.80 -11.27 1.48
CA GLY A 77 23.82 -10.44 0.82
C GLY A 77 24.67 -9.63 1.80
N ASP A 78 24.56 -8.31 1.72
CA ASP A 78 25.34 -7.33 2.49
C ASP A 78 24.45 -6.46 3.40
N PHE A 79 23.36 -7.05 3.88
CA PHE A 79 22.46 -6.51 4.89
C PHE A 79 22.77 -7.07 6.28
N ASP A 80 22.49 -6.28 7.32
CA ASP A 80 22.45 -6.79 8.69
C ASP A 80 20.99 -6.95 9.14
N CYS A 81 20.68 -8.04 9.82
CA CYS A 81 19.38 -8.29 10.44
C CYS A 81 19.52 -8.39 11.96
N THR A 82 18.46 -8.03 12.67
CA THR A 82 18.37 -8.18 14.12
C THR A 82 16.92 -8.45 14.54
N THR A 83 16.75 -8.87 15.79
CA THR A 83 15.43 -9.02 16.41
C THR A 83 15.39 -8.28 17.74
N PHE A 84 14.25 -7.73 18.10
CA PHE A 84 14.02 -7.11 19.40
C PHE A 84 12.60 -7.40 19.89
N LYS A 85 12.40 -7.25 21.19
CA LYS A 85 11.11 -7.47 21.82
C LYS A 85 10.30 -6.19 21.93
N VAL A 86 8.99 -6.30 21.83
CA VAL A 86 8.01 -5.27 22.17
C VAL A 86 6.91 -5.91 23.01
N PRO A 87 6.14 -5.17 23.82
CA PRO A 87 5.02 -5.77 24.51
C PRO A 87 3.97 -6.24 23.49
N LEU A 88 3.35 -7.39 23.78
CA LEU A 88 2.18 -7.86 23.05
C LEU A 88 1.08 -6.80 23.13
N ASP A 89 0.75 -6.37 24.35
CA ASP A 89 -0.21 -5.32 24.65
C ASP A 89 0.49 -4.15 25.36
N TYR A 90 0.49 -2.97 24.73
CA TYR A 90 1.06 -1.77 25.34
C TYR A 90 0.26 -1.24 26.55
N ALA A 91 -1.01 -1.59 26.70
CA ALA A 91 -1.80 -1.28 27.89
C ALA A 91 -1.49 -2.23 29.05
N ALA A 92 -0.96 -3.42 28.76
CA ALA A 92 -0.52 -4.41 29.74
C ALA A 92 0.88 -4.97 29.41
N PRO A 93 1.96 -4.18 29.54
CA PRO A 93 3.30 -4.58 29.07
C PRO A 93 3.88 -5.83 29.74
N ALA A 94 3.39 -6.21 30.92
CA ALA A 94 3.81 -7.43 31.60
C ALA A 94 3.11 -8.71 31.06
N GLY A 95 2.13 -8.55 30.15
CA GLY A 95 1.27 -9.64 29.65
C GLY A 95 1.92 -10.55 28.60
N GLY A 96 3.11 -10.19 28.10
CA GLY A 96 3.84 -10.99 27.12
C GLY A 96 4.58 -10.12 26.11
N ASP A 97 5.48 -10.75 25.35
CA ASP A 97 6.29 -10.07 24.34
C ASP A 97 5.94 -10.58 22.93
N LEU A 98 6.04 -9.70 21.94
CA LEU A 98 6.23 -10.06 20.55
C LEU A 98 7.71 -9.86 20.16
N VAL A 99 8.18 -10.69 19.23
CA VAL A 99 9.52 -10.53 18.62
C VAL A 99 9.35 -9.94 17.23
N LEU A 100 9.99 -8.81 17.01
CA LEU A 100 10.02 -8.12 15.73
C LEU A 100 11.39 -8.23 15.07
N THR A 101 11.40 -8.26 13.74
CA THR A 101 12.59 -8.37 12.90
C THR A 101 12.82 -7.07 12.15
N ALA A 102 14.06 -6.58 12.20
CA ALA A 102 14.52 -5.47 11.39
C ALA A 102 15.74 -5.86 10.56
N ALA A 103 15.84 -5.29 9.36
CA ALA A 103 17.00 -5.38 8.50
C ALA A 103 17.52 -3.99 8.17
N ARG A 104 18.83 -3.86 7.98
CA ARG A 104 19.44 -2.61 7.55
C ARG A 104 20.47 -2.80 6.47
N LYS A 105 20.47 -1.86 5.53
CA LYS A 105 21.59 -1.58 4.65
C LYS A 105 22.39 -0.44 5.25
N ARG A 106 23.64 -0.69 5.65
CA ARG A 106 24.52 0.36 6.18
C ARG A 106 24.79 1.44 5.13
N ALA A 107 24.91 2.68 5.58
CA ALA A 107 25.35 3.78 4.75
C ALA A 107 26.69 3.45 4.07
N ALA A 108 26.83 3.79 2.79
CA ALA A 108 28.02 3.45 1.99
C ALA A 108 29.32 4.18 2.40
N GLY A 109 29.23 5.13 3.36
CA GLY A 109 30.34 5.97 3.81
C GLY A 109 30.64 7.14 2.87
N GLY A 110 31.48 8.09 3.33
CA GLY A 110 31.97 9.23 2.52
C GLY A 110 31.31 10.59 2.77
N LYS A 111 30.17 10.65 3.47
CA LYS A 111 29.53 11.88 3.99
C LYS A 111 29.26 11.76 5.50
N ALA A 112 28.89 12.86 6.15
CA ALA A 112 28.41 12.83 7.54
C ALA A 112 27.10 12.03 7.62
N ARG A 113 27.11 10.91 8.37
CA ARG A 113 25.92 10.08 8.63
C ARG A 113 24.84 10.90 9.33
N LEU A 114 23.61 10.84 8.80
CA LEU A 114 22.44 11.56 9.32
C LEU A 114 21.57 10.72 10.26
N GLY A 115 21.73 9.39 10.25
CA GLY A 115 20.98 8.45 11.09
C GLY A 115 20.43 7.29 10.27
N SER A 116 19.29 6.76 10.70
CA SER A 116 18.56 5.72 9.97
C SER A 116 17.36 6.31 9.22
N LEU A 117 17.12 5.83 8.00
CA LEU A 117 15.89 6.09 7.24
C LEU A 117 15.06 4.80 7.24
N LEU A 118 13.97 4.80 8.02
CA LEU A 118 13.07 3.66 8.09
C LEU A 118 12.14 3.68 6.88
N LEU A 119 12.06 2.54 6.18
CA LEU A 119 11.26 2.36 4.98
C LEU A 119 10.09 1.43 5.30
N ASN A 120 8.90 1.76 4.79
CA ASN A 120 7.75 0.88 4.86
C ASN A 120 7.02 0.86 3.50
N PRO A 121 6.80 -0.32 2.88
CA PRO A 121 6.16 -0.42 1.57
C PRO A 121 4.64 -0.26 1.62
N GLY A 122 4.03 -0.37 2.80
CA GLY A 122 2.59 -0.42 2.97
C GLY A 122 2.01 -1.83 2.90
N GLY A 123 0.91 -1.97 2.16
CA GLY A 123 0.01 -3.12 2.23
C GLY A 123 -1.33 -2.71 2.85
N PRO A 124 -1.56 -2.83 4.17
CA PRO A 124 -0.71 -3.43 5.20
C PRO A 124 -0.35 -4.89 4.90
N GLY A 125 0.69 -5.41 5.54
CA GLY A 125 1.19 -6.77 5.33
C GLY A 125 2.43 -6.90 4.44
N GLY A 126 2.90 -5.81 3.82
CA GLY A 126 4.17 -5.82 3.10
C GLY A 126 5.36 -5.94 4.05
N SER A 127 6.25 -6.92 3.82
CA SER A 127 7.50 -7.04 4.58
C SER A 127 8.43 -5.87 4.26
N ALA A 128 8.68 -5.02 5.25
CA ALA A 128 9.63 -3.92 5.10
C ALA A 128 11.08 -4.42 5.04
N VAL A 129 11.36 -5.57 5.66
CA VAL A 129 12.64 -6.26 5.55
C VAL A 129 12.92 -6.68 4.10
N GLU A 130 11.99 -7.42 3.49
CA GLU A 130 12.15 -7.84 2.09
C GLU A 130 12.12 -6.64 1.14
N TYR A 131 11.31 -5.61 1.45
CA TYR A 131 11.30 -4.37 0.71
C TYR A 131 12.68 -3.70 0.68
N VAL A 132 13.31 -3.45 1.84
CA VAL A 132 14.64 -2.81 1.88
C VAL A 132 15.70 -3.67 1.21
N GLU A 133 15.64 -5.00 1.37
CA GLU A 133 16.51 -5.96 0.68
C GLU A 133 16.40 -5.82 -0.86
N GLY A 134 15.20 -5.59 -1.38
CA GLY A 134 14.94 -5.42 -2.81
C GLY A 134 15.28 -4.03 -3.37
N VAL A 135 15.02 -2.96 -2.62
CA VAL A 135 15.09 -1.58 -3.17
C VAL A 135 16.32 -0.78 -2.77
N ALA A 136 17.06 -1.18 -1.72
CA ALA A 136 18.10 -0.33 -1.14
C ALA A 136 19.18 0.12 -2.13
N LYS A 137 19.49 -0.65 -3.17
CA LYS A 137 20.48 -0.27 -4.20
C LYS A 137 19.97 0.77 -5.20
N GLY A 138 18.65 0.85 -5.39
CA GLY A 138 18.00 1.78 -6.32
C GLY A 138 17.82 3.20 -5.77
N TYR A 139 17.98 3.40 -4.46
CA TYR A 139 17.92 4.73 -3.85
C TYR A 139 19.06 5.63 -4.33
N ASP A 140 18.82 6.94 -4.26
CA ASP A 140 19.80 7.94 -4.64
C ASP A 140 21.14 7.73 -3.90
N PRO A 141 22.30 7.80 -4.60
CA PRO A 141 23.60 7.57 -3.98
C PRO A 141 23.89 8.46 -2.77
N GLU A 142 23.41 9.70 -2.76
CA GLU A 142 23.61 10.61 -1.64
C GLU A 142 22.77 10.21 -0.43
N VAL A 143 21.52 9.78 -0.66
CA VAL A 143 20.65 9.24 0.40
C VAL A 143 21.28 7.98 1.02
N ARG A 144 21.77 7.05 0.18
CA ARG A 144 22.48 5.83 0.63
C ARG A 144 23.82 6.12 1.30
N GLY A 145 24.44 7.27 1.01
CA GLY A 145 25.66 7.71 1.68
C GLY A 145 25.40 8.33 3.06
N ALA A 146 24.20 8.88 3.28
CA ALA A 146 23.85 9.61 4.48
C ALA A 146 23.06 8.78 5.51
N TYR A 147 22.28 7.79 5.07
CA TYR A 147 21.42 6.99 5.92
C TYR A 147 21.78 5.50 5.94
N ASP A 148 21.63 4.88 7.10
CA ASP A 148 21.33 3.44 7.14
C ASP A 148 19.88 3.26 6.67
N LEU A 149 19.64 2.50 5.60
CA LEU A 149 18.28 2.20 5.16
C LEU A 149 17.76 1.01 5.97
N VAL A 150 16.64 1.19 6.68
CA VAL A 150 16.15 0.20 7.65
C VAL A 150 14.73 -0.22 7.29
N GLY A 151 14.48 -1.53 7.25
CA GLY A 151 13.13 -2.09 7.20
C GLY A 151 12.78 -2.73 8.53
N LEU A 152 11.62 -2.40 9.09
CA LEU A 152 11.02 -3.10 10.24
C LEU A 152 9.77 -3.81 9.76
N ASP A 153 9.77 -5.14 9.78
CA ASP A 153 8.53 -5.89 9.57
C ASP A 153 7.58 -5.57 10.73
N PRO A 154 6.40 -4.97 10.48
CA PRO A 154 5.44 -4.68 11.54
C PRO A 154 5.01 -5.96 12.26
N ARG A 155 4.50 -5.82 13.48
CA ARG A 155 3.88 -6.93 14.21
C ARG A 155 2.84 -7.66 13.33
N GLY A 156 2.92 -8.98 13.28
CA GLY A 156 2.03 -9.79 12.43
C GLY A 156 2.48 -9.91 10.97
N VAL A 157 3.58 -9.30 10.55
CA VAL A 157 4.03 -9.23 9.15
C VAL A 157 5.37 -9.92 8.95
N GLY A 158 5.54 -10.63 7.83
CA GLY A 158 6.83 -11.15 7.37
C GLY A 158 7.53 -12.00 8.43
N ARG A 159 8.69 -11.53 8.89
CA ARG A 159 9.54 -12.21 9.87
C ARG A 159 9.18 -11.84 11.32
N SER A 160 8.16 -11.02 11.55
CA SER A 160 7.75 -10.49 12.86
C SER A 160 6.45 -11.13 13.34
N SER A 161 6.55 -12.30 13.99
CA SER A 161 5.39 -13.01 14.57
C SER A 161 4.20 -13.10 13.58
N PRO A 162 4.39 -13.71 12.38
CA PRO A 162 3.48 -13.52 11.26
C PRO A 162 2.07 -14.08 11.52
N VAL A 163 1.05 -13.32 11.13
CA VAL A 163 -0.32 -13.81 11.03
C VAL A 163 -0.37 -14.91 9.98
N THR A 164 -1.01 -16.03 10.28
CA THR A 164 -1.24 -17.14 9.35
C THR A 164 -2.71 -17.54 9.37
N CYS A 165 -3.27 -17.87 8.21
CA CYS A 165 -4.70 -18.16 8.07
C CYS A 165 -4.95 -19.44 7.27
N LEU A 166 -4.89 -19.33 5.94
CA LEU A 166 -5.03 -20.42 5.00
C LEU A 166 -3.66 -20.81 4.39
N SER A 167 -3.63 -21.85 3.57
CA SER A 167 -2.41 -22.32 2.91
C SER A 167 -2.73 -23.14 1.67
N GLY A 168 -1.89 -23.04 0.64
CA GLY A 168 -1.96 -23.87 -0.57
C GLY A 168 -3.35 -23.84 -1.21
N ASP A 169 -3.89 -25.00 -1.53
CA ASP A 169 -5.18 -25.18 -2.20
C ASP A 169 -6.35 -24.43 -1.53
N ARG A 170 -6.33 -24.26 -0.20
CA ARG A 170 -7.37 -23.49 0.51
C ARG A 170 -7.28 -21.99 0.22
N MET A 171 -6.07 -21.46 0.08
CA MET A 171 -5.87 -20.07 -0.33
C MET A 171 -6.13 -19.90 -1.83
N ASP A 172 -5.76 -20.90 -2.65
CA ASP A 172 -6.12 -20.91 -4.08
C ASP A 172 -7.66 -20.85 -4.25
N ALA A 173 -8.41 -21.62 -3.47
CA ALA A 173 -9.88 -21.57 -3.47
C ALA A 173 -10.40 -20.19 -3.05
N TYR A 174 -9.84 -19.60 -1.98
CA TYR A 174 -10.22 -18.26 -1.52
C TYR A 174 -9.98 -17.18 -2.59
N THR A 175 -8.82 -17.20 -3.27
CA THR A 175 -8.51 -16.20 -4.32
C THR A 175 -9.29 -16.39 -5.62
N ALA A 176 -9.88 -17.57 -5.82
CA ALA A 176 -10.67 -17.89 -7.02
C ALA A 176 -12.17 -17.66 -6.83
N VAL A 177 -12.63 -17.49 -5.58
CA VAL A 177 -14.05 -17.27 -5.28
C VAL A 177 -14.57 -16.04 -6.02
N ASP A 178 -15.80 -16.12 -6.49
CA ASP A 178 -16.41 -15.00 -7.15
C ASP A 178 -16.65 -13.85 -6.14
N ILE A 179 -16.15 -12.67 -6.50
CA ILE A 179 -16.26 -11.43 -5.74
C ILE A 179 -17.27 -10.47 -6.38
N THR A 180 -17.93 -10.89 -7.46
CA THR A 180 -19.00 -10.17 -8.14
C THR A 180 -20.33 -10.94 -8.12
N PRO A 181 -20.72 -11.57 -6.99
CA PRO A 181 -21.82 -12.51 -6.96
C PRO A 181 -23.12 -11.87 -7.45
N ASP A 182 -23.78 -12.54 -8.40
CA ASP A 182 -25.02 -12.11 -9.03
C ASP A 182 -26.22 -13.01 -8.71
N ASP A 183 -25.96 -14.15 -8.06
CA ASP A 183 -26.98 -15.03 -7.50
C ASP A 183 -26.73 -15.44 -6.03
N GLN A 184 -27.71 -16.12 -5.43
CA GLN A 184 -27.61 -16.54 -4.02
C GLN A 184 -26.54 -17.61 -3.79
N SER A 185 -26.25 -18.46 -4.76
CA SER A 185 -25.24 -19.51 -4.65
C SER A 185 -23.84 -18.90 -4.58
N GLU A 186 -23.57 -17.87 -5.39
CA GLU A 186 -22.30 -17.15 -5.37
C GLU A 186 -22.15 -16.33 -4.09
N ILE A 187 -23.22 -15.68 -3.61
CA ILE A 187 -23.23 -15.02 -2.30
C ILE A 187 -22.88 -16.02 -1.20
N ASP A 188 -23.51 -17.20 -1.19
CA ASP A 188 -23.27 -18.23 -0.18
C ASP A 188 -21.81 -18.75 -0.26
N ALA A 189 -21.26 -18.89 -1.46
CA ALA A 189 -19.87 -19.30 -1.67
C ALA A 189 -18.86 -18.26 -1.17
N LEU A 190 -19.07 -16.98 -1.47
CA LEU A 190 -18.24 -15.88 -0.97
C LEU A 190 -18.28 -15.79 0.55
N VAL A 191 -19.48 -15.86 1.14
CA VAL A 191 -19.65 -15.86 2.60
C VAL A 191 -18.95 -17.05 3.24
N ALA A 192 -19.05 -18.23 2.66
CA ALA A 192 -18.35 -19.42 3.16
C ALA A 192 -16.82 -19.24 3.09
N ALA A 193 -16.30 -18.67 2.00
CA ALA A 193 -14.86 -18.39 1.84
C ALA A 193 -14.36 -17.37 2.88
N ASP A 194 -15.10 -16.28 3.10
CA ASP A 194 -14.76 -15.26 4.10
C ASP A 194 -14.75 -15.83 5.53
N GLN A 195 -15.79 -16.61 5.87
CA GLN A 195 -15.88 -17.27 7.17
C GLN A 195 -14.76 -18.30 7.37
N GLU A 196 -14.42 -19.07 6.33
CA GLU A 196 -13.32 -20.01 6.37
C GLU A 196 -11.98 -19.32 6.58
N PHE A 197 -11.73 -18.21 5.86
CA PHE A 197 -10.54 -17.39 6.01
C PHE A 197 -10.42 -16.84 7.43
N ALA A 198 -11.47 -16.20 7.94
CA ALA A 198 -11.53 -15.64 9.29
C ALA A 198 -11.32 -16.73 10.37
N ALA A 199 -11.94 -17.90 10.21
CA ALA A 199 -11.77 -19.04 11.11
C ALA A 199 -10.33 -19.59 11.08
N GLY A 200 -9.71 -19.66 9.89
CA GLY A 200 -8.32 -20.04 9.72
C GLY A 200 -7.37 -19.09 10.46
N CYS A 201 -7.57 -17.78 10.32
CA CYS A 201 -6.82 -16.76 11.05
C CYS A 201 -7.00 -16.90 12.57
N LYS A 202 -8.25 -17.05 13.03
CA LYS A 202 -8.56 -17.25 14.46
C LYS A 202 -7.83 -18.46 15.03
N GLN A 203 -7.88 -19.59 14.32
CA GLN A 203 -7.30 -20.84 14.78
C GLN A 203 -5.77 -20.76 14.88
N ARG A 204 -5.12 -20.11 13.91
CA ARG A 204 -3.65 -20.12 13.80
C ARG A 204 -2.96 -18.90 14.41
N SER A 205 -3.67 -17.79 14.60
CA SER A 205 -3.09 -16.52 15.06
C SER A 205 -3.92 -15.79 16.12
N GLY A 206 -5.07 -16.35 16.54
CA GLY A 206 -6.02 -15.68 17.44
C GLY A 206 -5.45 -15.19 18.78
N GLY A 207 -4.33 -15.75 19.25
CA GLY A 207 -3.66 -15.31 20.48
C GLY A 207 -3.09 -13.89 20.44
N PHE A 208 -2.87 -13.31 19.26
CA PHE A 208 -2.35 -11.94 19.12
C PHE A 208 -3.07 -11.09 18.06
N LEU A 209 -4.12 -11.61 17.40
CA LEU A 209 -4.87 -10.86 16.37
C LEU A 209 -5.46 -9.53 16.87
N GLY A 210 -5.73 -9.39 18.17
CA GLY A 210 -6.18 -8.12 18.76
C GLY A 210 -5.07 -7.10 19.00
N HIS A 211 -3.84 -7.44 18.64
CA HIS A 211 -2.65 -6.65 18.93
C HIS A 211 -1.81 -6.39 17.69
N VAL A 212 -2.40 -6.33 16.48
CA VAL A 212 -1.68 -6.03 15.22
C VAL A 212 -2.02 -4.65 14.65
N SER A 213 -2.53 -3.74 15.47
CA SER A 213 -3.04 -2.44 15.02
C SER A 213 -1.93 -1.52 14.47
N THR A 214 -2.33 -0.53 13.66
CA THR A 214 -1.41 0.55 13.23
C THR A 214 -0.87 1.33 14.43
N VAL A 215 -1.70 1.60 15.44
CA VAL A 215 -1.31 2.35 16.65
C VAL A 215 -0.20 1.63 17.41
N GLU A 216 -0.29 0.32 17.59
CA GLU A 216 0.77 -0.43 18.26
C GLU A 216 2.02 -0.58 17.37
N SER A 217 1.84 -0.75 16.05
CA SER A 217 2.96 -0.74 15.10
C SER A 217 3.73 0.60 15.12
N ALA A 218 3.03 1.73 15.28
CA ALA A 218 3.66 3.04 15.44
C ALA A 218 4.46 3.16 16.74
N ARG A 219 4.01 2.53 17.82
CA ARG A 219 4.79 2.44 19.07
C ARG A 219 6.03 1.57 18.89
N ASP A 220 5.94 0.48 18.12
CA ASP A 220 7.08 -0.37 17.81
C ASP A 220 8.15 0.36 16.99
N LEU A 221 7.74 1.23 16.05
CA LEU A 221 8.67 2.12 15.33
C LEU A 221 9.42 3.03 16.29
N ASP A 222 8.77 3.52 17.34
CA ASP A 222 9.42 4.39 18.33
C ASP A 222 10.40 3.63 19.22
N VAL A 223 10.10 2.37 19.58
CA VAL A 223 11.05 1.48 20.25
C VAL A 223 12.28 1.30 19.36
N LEU A 224 12.10 0.91 18.09
CA LEU A 224 13.23 0.70 17.18
C LEU A 224 14.04 1.97 16.95
N ARG A 225 13.39 3.14 16.77
CA ARG A 225 14.07 4.45 16.66
C ARG A 225 15.03 4.65 17.84
N ALA A 226 14.56 4.40 19.07
CA ALA A 226 15.40 4.56 20.26
C ALA A 226 16.56 3.55 20.28
N LEU A 227 16.30 2.29 19.92
CA LEU A 227 17.32 1.22 19.87
C LEU A 227 18.38 1.43 18.77
N LEU A 228 18.04 2.15 17.70
CA LEU A 228 18.98 2.60 16.68
C LEU A 228 19.83 3.79 17.14
N GLY A 229 19.49 4.40 18.27
CA GLY A 229 20.17 5.58 18.82
C GLY A 229 19.75 6.90 18.17
N ASP A 230 18.70 6.91 17.35
CA ASP A 230 18.26 8.11 16.63
C ASP A 230 17.32 8.94 17.52
N GLN A 231 17.61 10.23 17.71
CA GLN A 231 16.76 11.11 18.53
C GLN A 231 15.38 11.37 17.90
N LYS A 232 15.32 11.40 16.58
CA LYS A 232 14.12 11.62 15.78
C LYS A 232 14.02 10.57 14.69
N LEU A 233 12.79 10.17 14.35
CA LEU A 233 12.53 9.23 13.28
C LEU A 233 12.67 9.93 11.92
N SER A 234 13.57 9.43 11.06
CA SER A 234 13.49 9.66 9.62
C SER A 234 12.78 8.48 8.97
N TYR A 235 11.76 8.74 8.17
CA TYR A 235 10.81 7.73 7.71
C TYR A 235 10.35 8.02 6.28
N LEU A 236 10.25 6.96 5.48
CA LEU A 236 9.60 6.97 4.19
C LEU A 236 8.58 5.83 4.16
N GLY A 237 7.31 6.20 4.21
CA GLY A 237 6.19 5.28 4.10
C GLY A 237 5.53 5.41 2.73
N LYS A 238 5.23 4.29 2.11
CA LYS A 238 4.42 4.20 0.90
C LYS A 238 3.07 3.57 1.20
N SER A 239 2.01 3.99 0.50
CA SER A 239 0.69 3.35 0.62
C SER A 239 0.19 3.33 2.09
N TYR A 240 -0.24 2.20 2.63
CA TYR A 240 -0.50 2.04 4.08
C TYR A 240 0.62 2.53 5.00
N GLY A 241 1.88 2.46 4.58
CA GLY A 241 3.00 3.03 5.32
C GLY A 241 2.85 4.53 5.57
N THR A 242 2.05 5.24 4.78
CA THR A 242 1.67 6.63 5.02
C THR A 242 0.75 6.78 6.23
N PHE A 243 -0.22 5.89 6.40
CA PHE A 243 -1.10 5.85 7.57
C PHE A 243 -0.32 5.52 8.85
N LEU A 244 0.60 4.55 8.76
CA LEU A 244 1.53 4.21 9.85
C LEU A 244 2.45 5.40 10.22
N GLY A 245 3.01 6.08 9.22
CA GLY A 245 3.87 7.26 9.43
C GLY A 245 3.11 8.45 10.03
N ALA A 246 1.92 8.73 9.51
CA ALA A 246 1.03 9.75 10.06
C ALA A 246 0.61 9.42 11.50
N THR A 247 0.25 8.16 11.79
CA THR A 247 -0.08 7.70 13.15
C THR A 247 1.11 7.90 14.09
N TYR A 248 2.33 7.55 13.67
CA TYR A 248 3.55 7.85 14.43
C TYR A 248 3.68 9.35 14.72
N ALA A 249 3.47 10.20 13.71
CA ALA A 249 3.58 11.65 13.86
C ALA A 249 2.50 12.22 14.80
N GLY A 250 1.30 11.65 14.81
CA GLY A 250 0.25 12.00 15.77
C GLY A 250 0.60 11.60 17.20
N LEU A 251 1.11 10.38 17.40
CA LEU A 251 1.45 9.87 18.74
C LEU A 251 2.74 10.47 19.32
N PHE A 252 3.74 10.75 18.48
CA PHE A 252 5.09 11.18 18.86
C PHE A 252 5.59 12.41 18.09
N PRO A 253 4.84 13.54 18.04
CA PRO A 253 5.15 14.66 17.16
C PRO A 253 6.55 15.26 17.39
N SER A 254 7.00 15.32 18.65
CA SER A 254 8.35 15.84 19.00
C SER A 254 9.50 14.96 18.52
N ARG A 255 9.22 13.70 18.18
CA ARG A 255 10.19 12.71 17.69
C ARG A 255 10.16 12.55 16.18
N VAL A 256 9.37 13.36 15.46
CA VAL A 256 9.36 13.40 14.00
C VAL A 256 10.57 14.17 13.49
N GLY A 257 11.38 13.49 12.66
CA GLY A 257 12.52 14.05 11.92
C GLY A 257 12.13 14.33 10.47
N ARG A 258 12.74 13.61 9.53
CA ARG A 258 12.44 13.73 8.09
C ARG A 258 11.45 12.65 7.69
N MET A 259 10.21 13.02 7.44
CA MET A 259 9.11 12.11 7.14
C MET A 259 8.51 12.38 5.76
N VAL A 260 8.49 11.34 4.93
CA VAL A 260 7.89 11.33 3.59
C VAL A 260 6.78 10.28 3.55
N LEU A 261 5.59 10.69 3.12
CA LEU A 261 4.39 9.87 3.03
C LEU A 261 3.94 9.87 1.56
N ASP A 262 4.25 8.80 0.81
CA ASP A 262 4.08 8.74 -0.65
C ASP A 262 2.93 7.79 -1.06
N GLY A 263 1.93 8.31 -1.75
CA GLY A 263 0.67 7.61 -1.99
C GLY A 263 -0.16 7.53 -0.70
N ALA A 264 -0.61 8.69 -0.23
CA ALA A 264 -1.19 8.86 1.11
C ALA A 264 -2.60 8.30 1.30
N MET A 265 -2.80 7.57 2.40
CA MET A 265 -4.11 7.22 2.94
C MET A 265 -4.70 8.37 3.76
N ASP A 266 -6.03 8.47 3.78
CA ASP A 266 -6.74 9.48 4.56
C ASP A 266 -7.32 8.88 5.88
N PRO A 267 -6.79 9.28 7.05
CA PRO A 267 -7.26 8.81 8.36
C PRO A 267 -8.72 9.13 8.69
N VAL A 268 -9.34 10.10 8.00
CA VAL A 268 -10.72 10.52 8.33
C VAL A 268 -11.79 9.67 7.65
N LEU A 269 -11.41 8.79 6.73
CA LEU A 269 -12.36 7.94 6.02
C LEU A 269 -12.69 6.70 6.84
N ASP A 270 -13.98 6.37 6.91
CA ASP A 270 -14.40 5.04 7.30
C ASP A 270 -14.10 4.02 6.19
N ALA A 271 -14.17 2.73 6.54
CA ALA A 271 -13.86 1.66 5.61
C ALA A 271 -14.76 1.69 4.36
N ARG A 272 -16.04 2.06 4.48
CA ARG A 272 -16.97 2.07 3.35
C ARG A 272 -16.63 3.18 2.36
N ALA A 273 -16.42 4.39 2.86
CA ALA A 273 -16.02 5.55 2.07
C ALA A 273 -14.64 5.34 1.43
N GLY A 274 -13.71 4.73 2.18
CA GLY A 274 -12.39 4.34 1.70
C GLY A 274 -12.47 3.37 0.51
N ASN A 275 -13.16 2.23 0.67
CA ASN A 275 -13.32 1.24 -0.39
C ASN A 275 -14.01 1.83 -1.64
N LYS A 276 -15.09 2.61 -1.45
CA LYS A 276 -15.80 3.25 -2.57
C LYS A 276 -14.91 4.23 -3.33
N THR A 277 -14.16 5.06 -2.63
CA THR A 277 -13.30 6.06 -3.28
C THR A 277 -12.12 5.39 -3.99
N GLN A 278 -11.59 4.29 -3.43
CA GLN A 278 -10.56 3.49 -4.08
C GLN A 278 -11.07 2.80 -5.35
N ALA A 279 -12.31 2.28 -5.36
CA ALA A 279 -12.92 1.74 -6.58
C ALA A 279 -12.89 2.78 -7.71
N GLY A 280 -13.31 4.02 -7.43
CA GLY A 280 -13.22 5.11 -8.40
C GLY A 280 -11.78 5.47 -8.81
N GLY A 281 -10.80 5.28 -7.93
CA GLY A 281 -9.38 5.41 -8.26
C GLY A 281 -8.94 4.40 -9.34
N PHE A 282 -9.35 3.14 -9.21
CA PHE A 282 -9.08 2.13 -10.23
C PHE A 282 -9.77 2.43 -11.56
N ASP A 283 -10.97 3.01 -11.55
CA ASP A 283 -11.65 3.47 -12.76
C ASP A 283 -10.86 4.57 -13.48
N VAL A 284 -10.29 5.51 -12.72
CA VAL A 284 -9.41 6.58 -13.25
C VAL A 284 -8.14 5.99 -13.88
N ALA A 285 -7.51 5.02 -13.24
CA ALA A 285 -6.33 4.35 -13.78
C ALA A 285 -6.65 3.50 -15.01
N TRP A 286 -7.81 2.83 -15.01
CA TRP A 286 -8.31 2.10 -16.18
C TRP A 286 -8.51 3.04 -17.37
N ALA A 287 -9.15 4.19 -17.17
CA ALA A 287 -9.33 5.19 -18.22
C ALA A 287 -7.99 5.68 -18.79
N ALA A 288 -6.96 5.82 -17.94
CA ALA A 288 -5.60 6.16 -18.37
C ALA A 288 -4.97 5.04 -19.22
N PHE A 289 -5.07 3.79 -18.79
CA PHE A 289 -4.62 2.63 -19.56
C PHE A 289 -5.37 2.50 -20.90
N ALA A 290 -6.69 2.66 -20.89
CA ALA A 290 -7.54 2.55 -22.08
C ALA A 290 -7.13 3.58 -23.14
N LYS A 291 -6.91 4.83 -22.71
CA LYS A 291 -6.41 5.92 -23.57
C LYS A 291 -4.99 5.66 -24.10
N ASP A 292 -4.11 5.05 -23.31
CA ASP A 292 -2.79 4.62 -23.79
C ASP A 292 -2.91 3.49 -24.82
N CYS A 293 -3.74 2.49 -24.52
CA CYS A 293 -3.96 1.32 -25.34
C CYS A 293 -4.52 1.70 -26.71
N ALA A 294 -5.59 2.49 -26.78
CA ALA A 294 -6.28 2.84 -28.03
C ALA A 294 -5.38 3.53 -29.08
N LYS A 295 -4.31 4.20 -28.64
CA LYS A 295 -3.30 4.81 -29.52
C LYS A 295 -2.43 3.79 -30.25
N ARG A 296 -2.39 2.55 -29.77
CA ARG A 296 -1.55 1.48 -30.28
C ARG A 296 -2.31 0.63 -31.29
N GLU A 297 -1.60 0.16 -32.31
CA GLU A 297 -2.16 -0.76 -33.31
C GLU A 297 -2.48 -2.15 -32.72
N ASP A 298 -1.73 -2.55 -31.69
CA ASP A 298 -1.82 -3.84 -31.02
C ASP A 298 -2.74 -3.83 -29.78
N CYS A 299 -3.64 -2.84 -29.65
CA CYS A 299 -4.53 -2.80 -28.49
C CYS A 299 -5.50 -3.99 -28.50
N PRO A 300 -5.48 -4.87 -27.47
CA PRO A 300 -6.31 -6.08 -27.43
C PRO A 300 -7.81 -5.80 -27.45
N LEU A 301 -8.23 -4.63 -26.96
CA LEU A 301 -9.64 -4.24 -26.85
C LEU A 301 -10.11 -3.40 -28.04
N GLY A 302 -9.28 -3.24 -29.08
CA GLY A 302 -9.57 -2.35 -30.21
C GLY A 302 -9.10 -0.92 -29.96
N ARG A 303 -9.34 -0.03 -30.93
CA ARG A 303 -8.82 1.35 -30.93
C ARG A 303 -9.90 2.41 -30.74
N ASP A 304 -11.16 2.01 -30.66
CA ASP A 304 -12.26 2.93 -30.36
C ASP A 304 -12.36 3.09 -28.84
N GLU A 305 -11.82 4.20 -28.31
CA GLU A 305 -11.85 4.54 -26.88
C GLU A 305 -13.25 4.38 -26.26
N GLN A 306 -14.32 4.61 -27.03
CA GLN A 306 -15.70 4.49 -26.53
C GLN A 306 -16.17 3.05 -26.31
N GLN A 307 -15.45 2.07 -26.88
CA GLN A 307 -15.80 0.64 -26.80
C GLN A 307 -14.93 -0.13 -25.81
N LEU A 308 -13.81 0.43 -25.35
CA LEU A 308 -12.85 -0.31 -24.52
C LEU A 308 -13.48 -0.85 -23.23
N ASP A 309 -14.30 -0.03 -22.57
CA ASP A 309 -15.03 -0.42 -21.36
C ASP A 309 -15.98 -1.59 -21.63
N GLN A 310 -16.74 -1.52 -22.73
CA GLN A 310 -17.66 -2.59 -23.13
C GLN A 310 -16.92 -3.89 -23.49
N GLN A 311 -15.71 -3.76 -24.06
CA GLN A 311 -14.87 -4.91 -24.41
C GLN A 311 -14.26 -5.56 -23.18
N LEU A 312 -13.93 -4.78 -22.14
CA LEU A 312 -13.53 -5.32 -20.84
C LEU A 312 -14.70 -6.02 -20.15
N ASP A 313 -15.87 -5.38 -20.07
CA ASP A 313 -17.09 -5.96 -19.48
C ASP A 313 -17.47 -7.27 -20.17
N ALA A 314 -17.40 -7.31 -21.51
CA ALA A 314 -17.67 -8.52 -22.28
C ALA A 314 -16.65 -9.63 -22.05
N LEU A 315 -15.38 -9.27 -21.80
CA LEU A 315 -14.34 -10.24 -21.45
C LEU A 315 -14.63 -10.84 -20.07
N PHE A 316 -14.88 -10.01 -19.06
CA PHE A 316 -15.19 -10.46 -17.70
C PHE A 316 -16.42 -11.36 -17.66
N LYS A 317 -17.54 -10.92 -18.24
CA LYS A 317 -18.77 -11.73 -18.36
C LYS A 317 -18.57 -13.08 -19.05
N ARG A 318 -17.65 -13.15 -20.02
CA ARG A 318 -17.34 -14.41 -20.71
C ARG A 318 -16.50 -15.34 -19.82
N ILE A 319 -15.57 -14.79 -19.04
CA ILE A 319 -14.72 -15.56 -18.11
C ILE A 319 -15.57 -16.06 -16.94
N ASP A 320 -16.51 -15.24 -16.47
CA ASP A 320 -17.48 -15.59 -15.44
C ASP A 320 -18.29 -16.84 -15.80
N GLY A 321 -19.03 -16.79 -16.91
CA GLY A 321 -19.81 -17.95 -17.37
C GLY A 321 -18.97 -19.17 -17.81
N ALA A 322 -17.68 -18.99 -18.11
CA ALA A 322 -16.78 -20.07 -18.52
C ALA A 322 -15.30 -19.74 -18.19
N PRO A 323 -14.80 -20.11 -16.99
CA PRO A 323 -13.43 -19.87 -16.59
C PRO A 323 -12.40 -20.39 -17.60
N LEU A 324 -11.41 -19.57 -17.93
CA LEU A 324 -10.46 -19.88 -19.00
C LEU A 324 -9.44 -20.94 -18.57
N PRO A 325 -9.06 -21.86 -19.46
CA PRO A 325 -7.93 -22.75 -19.21
C PRO A 325 -6.63 -21.94 -19.09
N THR A 326 -5.66 -22.52 -18.38
CA THR A 326 -4.28 -22.00 -18.30
C THR A 326 -3.29 -23.13 -18.56
N GLU A 327 -2.00 -22.80 -18.65
CA GLU A 327 -0.92 -23.80 -18.69
C GLU A 327 -0.79 -24.61 -17.39
N SER A 328 -1.43 -24.18 -16.32
CA SER A 328 -1.48 -24.89 -15.03
C SER A 328 -2.80 -25.67 -14.87
N SER A 329 -2.93 -26.41 -13.77
CA SER A 329 -4.21 -27.05 -13.40
C SER A 329 -5.30 -26.07 -12.96
N ARG A 330 -4.93 -24.82 -12.64
CA ARG A 330 -5.88 -23.78 -12.25
C ARG A 330 -6.52 -23.16 -13.49
N LYS A 331 -7.80 -22.80 -13.39
CA LYS A 331 -8.49 -21.98 -14.39
C LYS A 331 -8.47 -20.53 -13.93
N LEU A 332 -8.52 -19.60 -14.87
CA LEU A 332 -8.73 -18.18 -14.58
C LEU A 332 -10.23 -17.92 -14.38
N THR A 333 -10.64 -17.54 -13.17
CA THR A 333 -11.99 -17.05 -12.87
C THR A 333 -12.14 -15.56 -13.15
N GLU A 334 -13.37 -15.03 -13.15
CA GLU A 334 -13.59 -13.58 -13.31
C GLU A 334 -12.90 -12.80 -12.20
N ALA A 335 -13.06 -13.19 -10.93
CA ALA A 335 -12.40 -12.57 -9.79
C ALA A 335 -10.88 -12.43 -9.96
N GLN A 336 -10.23 -13.48 -10.48
CA GLN A 336 -8.79 -13.47 -10.77
C GLN A 336 -8.46 -12.61 -12.00
N ALA A 337 -9.31 -12.59 -13.02
CA ALA A 337 -9.14 -11.70 -14.17
C ALA A 337 -9.22 -10.22 -13.74
N THR A 338 -10.22 -9.87 -12.94
CA THR A 338 -10.40 -8.54 -12.34
C THR A 338 -9.21 -8.17 -11.48
N THR A 339 -8.75 -9.06 -10.60
CA THR A 339 -7.54 -8.87 -9.79
C THR A 339 -6.29 -8.64 -10.64
N GLY A 340 -6.12 -9.38 -11.74
CA GLY A 340 -5.00 -9.20 -12.66
C GLY A 340 -5.01 -7.85 -13.37
N VAL A 341 -6.20 -7.34 -13.74
CA VAL A 341 -6.36 -5.99 -14.28
C VAL A 341 -6.04 -4.93 -13.22
N ILE A 342 -6.59 -5.07 -12.01
CA ILE A 342 -6.30 -4.23 -10.83
C ILE A 342 -4.80 -4.16 -10.57
N HIS A 343 -4.09 -5.30 -10.57
CA HIS A 343 -2.65 -5.35 -10.36
C HIS A 343 -1.90 -4.48 -11.38
N ALA A 344 -2.26 -4.58 -12.66
CA ALA A 344 -1.62 -3.81 -13.71
C ALA A 344 -1.89 -2.29 -13.60
N MET A 345 -2.96 -1.86 -12.93
CA MET A 345 -3.24 -0.44 -12.72
C MET A 345 -2.27 0.22 -11.73
N TYR A 346 -1.62 -0.56 -10.85
CA TYR A 346 -0.65 -0.01 -9.90
C TYR A 346 0.53 0.69 -10.56
N ALA A 347 0.94 0.29 -11.77
CA ALA A 347 2.10 0.88 -12.40
C ALA A 347 2.09 0.78 -13.92
N GLU A 348 2.46 1.88 -14.58
CA GLU A 348 2.51 1.97 -16.04
C GLU A 348 3.43 0.92 -16.70
N PHE A 349 4.49 0.49 -16.01
CA PHE A 349 5.39 -0.54 -16.54
C PHE A 349 4.73 -1.92 -16.65
N LEU A 350 3.56 -2.13 -16.02
CA LEU A 350 2.75 -3.34 -16.14
C LEU A 350 1.79 -3.29 -17.33
N TRP A 351 1.52 -2.11 -17.91
CA TRP A 351 0.59 -1.97 -19.03
C TRP A 351 0.95 -2.80 -20.27
N PRO A 352 2.24 -2.97 -20.66
CA PRO A 352 2.61 -3.91 -21.71
C PRO A 352 2.21 -5.37 -21.38
N GLN A 353 2.41 -5.79 -20.12
CA GLN A 353 2.05 -7.14 -19.67
C GLN A 353 0.52 -7.32 -19.70
N LEU A 354 -0.23 -6.31 -19.27
CA LEU A 354 -1.69 -6.32 -19.35
C LEU A 354 -2.19 -6.42 -20.78
N ARG A 355 -1.60 -5.69 -21.74
CA ARG A 355 -1.98 -5.82 -23.16
C ARG A 355 -1.78 -7.23 -23.67
N THR A 356 -0.66 -7.86 -23.34
CA THR A 356 -0.40 -9.27 -23.67
C THR A 356 -1.44 -10.17 -23.02
N ALA A 357 -1.72 -9.97 -21.73
CA ALA A 357 -2.66 -10.79 -20.96
C ALA A 357 -4.10 -10.71 -21.48
N LEU A 358 -4.58 -9.50 -21.82
CA LEU A 358 -5.88 -9.30 -22.46
C LEU A 358 -5.93 -9.92 -23.87
N THR A 359 -4.83 -9.88 -24.63
CA THR A 359 -4.75 -10.53 -25.95
C THR A 359 -4.94 -12.04 -25.84
N THR A 360 -4.19 -12.70 -24.97
CA THR A 360 -4.28 -14.17 -24.80
C THR A 360 -5.63 -14.56 -24.21
N ALA A 361 -6.13 -13.81 -23.23
CA ALA A 361 -7.44 -14.06 -22.64
C ALA A 361 -8.56 -13.99 -23.69
N LYS A 362 -8.51 -13.00 -24.60
CA LYS A 362 -9.46 -12.92 -25.73
C LYS A 362 -9.38 -14.14 -26.65
N ALA A 363 -8.19 -14.70 -26.84
CA ALA A 363 -7.95 -15.93 -27.60
C ALA A 363 -8.30 -17.23 -26.83
N GLY A 364 -8.72 -17.14 -25.56
CA GLY A 364 -9.16 -18.26 -24.74
C GLY A 364 -8.10 -18.82 -23.79
N ASP A 365 -6.96 -18.15 -23.61
CA ASP A 365 -5.89 -18.54 -22.69
C ASP A 365 -5.76 -17.55 -21.53
N GLY A 366 -6.10 -18.01 -20.32
CA GLY A 366 -6.08 -17.22 -19.09
C GLY A 366 -4.72 -17.11 -18.42
N THR A 367 -3.68 -17.77 -18.93
CA THR A 367 -2.38 -17.92 -18.23
C THR A 367 -1.75 -16.60 -17.81
N ALA A 368 -1.68 -15.63 -18.73
CA ALA A 368 -1.03 -14.36 -18.46
C ALA A 368 -1.82 -13.45 -17.49
N LEU A 369 -3.16 -13.48 -17.52
CA LEU A 369 -3.98 -12.76 -16.53
C LEU A 369 -3.91 -13.44 -15.16
N LEU A 370 -3.92 -14.77 -15.11
CA LEU A 370 -3.77 -15.50 -13.85
C LEU A 370 -2.42 -15.18 -13.20
N LYS A 371 -1.35 -15.03 -14.00
CA LYS A 371 -0.05 -14.61 -13.49
C LYS A 371 -0.07 -13.20 -12.88
N LEU A 372 -0.78 -12.25 -13.47
CA LEU A 372 -0.95 -10.91 -12.88
C LEU A 372 -1.74 -10.99 -11.56
N SER A 373 -2.75 -11.86 -11.48
CA SER A 373 -3.47 -12.14 -10.24
C SER A 373 -2.57 -12.77 -9.17
N ASP A 374 -1.73 -13.73 -9.55
CA ASP A 374 -0.77 -14.36 -8.65
C ASP A 374 0.23 -13.34 -8.10
N GLN A 375 0.70 -12.41 -8.94
CA GLN A 375 1.56 -11.31 -8.51
C GLN A 375 0.89 -10.35 -7.53
N TYR A 376 -0.43 -10.16 -7.63
CA TYR A 376 -1.17 -9.37 -6.64
C TYR A 376 -1.23 -10.07 -5.28
N TYR A 377 -1.51 -11.37 -5.27
CA TYR A 377 -1.62 -12.17 -4.05
C TYR A 377 -0.28 -12.68 -3.49
N ASP A 378 0.85 -12.32 -4.11
CA ASP A 378 2.18 -12.88 -3.84
C ASP A 378 2.21 -14.42 -3.88
N ARG A 379 1.43 -15.03 -4.77
CA ARG A 379 1.43 -16.49 -4.93
C ARG A 379 2.72 -16.94 -5.61
N GLU A 380 3.48 -17.77 -4.90
CA GLU A 380 4.72 -18.32 -5.40
C GLU A 380 4.49 -19.48 -6.39
N ALA A 381 5.53 -19.80 -7.18
CA ALA A 381 5.46 -20.87 -8.17
C ALA A 381 5.19 -22.26 -7.55
N ASP A 382 5.55 -22.47 -6.29
CA ASP A 382 5.27 -23.69 -5.53
C ASP A 382 3.86 -23.72 -4.90
N GLY A 383 3.05 -22.68 -5.11
CA GLY A 383 1.72 -22.51 -4.55
C GLY A 383 1.68 -22.05 -3.10
N SER A 384 2.83 -21.69 -2.53
CA SER A 384 2.87 -21.03 -1.23
C SER A 384 2.50 -19.55 -1.34
N TYR A 385 2.04 -19.00 -0.22
CA TYR A 385 1.71 -17.60 -0.06
C TYR A 385 2.51 -17.05 1.12
N PRO A 386 3.26 -15.94 0.96
CA PRO A 386 3.67 -15.10 2.06
C PRO A 386 2.45 -14.58 2.83
N ASN A 387 2.68 -14.00 4.00
CA ASN A 387 1.59 -13.66 4.89
C ASN A 387 0.98 -12.26 4.65
N LEU A 388 1.30 -11.61 3.51
CA LEU A 388 0.84 -10.26 3.20
C LEU A 388 -0.68 -10.15 3.28
N MET A 389 -1.41 -11.03 2.61
CA MET A 389 -2.88 -11.00 2.57
C MET A 389 -3.51 -11.31 3.93
N PHE A 390 -2.86 -12.15 4.73
CA PHE A 390 -3.32 -12.48 6.09
C PHE A 390 -3.16 -11.30 7.03
N ALA A 391 -2.00 -10.65 6.98
CA ALA A 391 -1.72 -9.46 7.77
C ALA A 391 -2.54 -8.26 7.28
N ASN A 392 -2.76 -8.13 5.98
CA ASN A 392 -3.59 -7.07 5.39
C ASN A 392 -4.99 -7.06 6.01
N MET A 393 -5.68 -8.20 5.96
CA MET A 393 -7.00 -8.37 6.55
C MET A 393 -6.97 -8.14 8.07
N ALA A 394 -5.99 -8.71 8.77
CA ALA A 394 -5.90 -8.60 10.21
C ALA A 394 -5.72 -7.16 10.72
N VAL A 395 -4.90 -6.38 10.02
CA VAL A 395 -4.66 -4.97 10.35
C VAL A 395 -5.89 -4.13 10.00
N ASN A 396 -6.40 -4.24 8.77
CA ASN A 396 -7.52 -3.42 8.31
C ASN A 396 -8.80 -3.62 9.15
N CYS A 397 -9.14 -4.86 9.48
CA CYS A 397 -10.33 -5.14 10.30
C CYS A 397 -10.15 -4.76 11.78
N LEU A 398 -8.91 -4.51 12.23
CA LEU A 398 -8.63 -4.04 13.58
C LEU A 398 -8.59 -2.50 13.66
N ASP A 399 -8.10 -1.85 12.60
CA ASP A 399 -7.93 -0.39 12.57
C ASP A 399 -9.23 0.37 12.28
N LEU A 400 -10.20 -0.25 11.59
CA LEU A 400 -11.50 0.37 11.31
C LEU A 400 -12.66 -0.62 11.50
N PRO A 401 -13.85 -0.14 11.88
CA PRO A 401 -15.06 -0.96 11.85
C PRO A 401 -15.35 -1.49 10.44
N ALA A 402 -15.87 -2.72 10.40
CA ALA A 402 -16.30 -3.35 9.16
C ALA A 402 -17.33 -2.47 8.44
N PRO A 403 -17.22 -2.30 7.11
CA PRO A 403 -18.15 -1.48 6.33
C PRO A 403 -19.54 -2.10 6.26
N PHE A 404 -19.62 -3.44 6.33
CA PHE A 404 -20.86 -4.22 6.26
C PHE A 404 -20.86 -5.32 7.31
N ALA A 405 -22.00 -5.52 7.96
CA ALA A 405 -22.23 -6.59 8.95
C ALA A 405 -22.92 -7.82 8.35
N SER A 406 -23.43 -7.73 7.11
CA SER A 406 -24.12 -8.83 6.45
C SER A 406 -24.06 -8.75 4.92
N PRO A 407 -24.29 -9.87 4.21
CA PRO A 407 -24.38 -9.88 2.75
C PRO A 407 -25.46 -8.94 2.20
N ALA A 408 -26.57 -8.77 2.93
CA ALA A 408 -27.65 -7.87 2.52
C ALA A 408 -27.21 -6.40 2.51
N GLU A 409 -26.35 -5.99 3.46
CA GLU A 409 -25.79 -4.63 3.49
C GLU A 409 -24.79 -4.40 2.34
N ALA A 410 -23.93 -5.38 2.06
CA ALA A 410 -23.01 -5.32 0.92
C ALA A 410 -23.77 -5.22 -0.41
N ALA A 411 -24.77 -6.09 -0.63
CA ALA A 411 -25.63 -6.06 -1.81
C ALA A 411 -26.35 -4.73 -1.99
N ALA A 412 -26.87 -4.15 -0.91
CA ALA A 412 -27.54 -2.84 -0.94
C ALA A 412 -26.59 -1.67 -1.27
N ALA A 413 -25.29 -1.82 -1.02
CA ALA A 413 -24.28 -0.81 -1.32
C ALA A 413 -23.74 -0.87 -2.76
N VAL A 414 -23.91 -2.00 -3.48
CA VAL A 414 -23.39 -2.19 -4.85
C VAL A 414 -23.73 -1.03 -5.79
N PRO A 415 -24.99 -0.53 -5.89
CA PRO A 415 -25.30 0.57 -6.81
C PRO A 415 -24.53 1.86 -6.51
N GLU A 416 -24.19 2.12 -5.25
CA GLU A 416 -23.39 3.29 -4.85
C GLU A 416 -21.93 3.14 -5.27
N PHE A 417 -21.39 1.93 -5.18
CA PHE A 417 -20.03 1.62 -5.62
C PHE A 417 -19.91 1.61 -7.15
N GLU A 418 -20.90 1.06 -7.86
CA GLU A 418 -20.94 1.07 -9.32
C GLU A 418 -21.04 2.50 -9.91
N GLN A 419 -21.63 3.43 -9.17
CA GLN A 419 -21.61 4.85 -9.52
C GLN A 419 -20.21 5.46 -9.39
N ALA A 420 -19.38 4.95 -8.46
CA ALA A 420 -18.01 5.41 -8.27
C ALA A 420 -17.05 4.76 -9.27
N SER A 421 -17.24 3.49 -9.59
CA SER A 421 -16.52 2.77 -10.64
C SER A 421 -17.40 1.73 -11.29
N ARG A 422 -17.49 1.81 -12.62
CA ARG A 422 -18.27 0.87 -13.41
C ARG A 422 -17.68 -0.55 -13.36
N HIS A 423 -16.36 -0.66 -13.48
CA HIS A 423 -15.69 -1.96 -13.63
C HIS A 423 -15.32 -2.60 -12.29
N PHE A 424 -15.04 -1.77 -11.28
CA PHE A 424 -14.47 -2.23 -10.01
C PHE A 424 -15.39 -1.97 -8.80
N GLY A 425 -16.59 -1.45 -9.02
CA GLY A 425 -17.49 -1.08 -7.93
C GLY A 425 -18.06 -2.29 -7.19
N ARG A 426 -18.58 -3.28 -7.92
CA ARG A 426 -19.25 -4.45 -7.35
C ARG A 426 -18.29 -5.31 -6.52
N ASP A 427 -17.12 -5.63 -7.07
CA ASP A 427 -16.07 -6.38 -6.38
C ASP A 427 -15.59 -5.66 -5.13
N MET A 428 -15.30 -4.35 -5.20
CA MET A 428 -14.88 -3.57 -4.04
C MET A 428 -15.94 -3.49 -2.93
N ALA A 429 -17.23 -3.53 -3.29
CA ALA A 429 -18.32 -3.60 -2.31
C ALA A 429 -18.38 -4.97 -1.61
N TRP A 430 -18.27 -6.06 -2.38
CA TRP A 430 -18.36 -7.42 -1.83
C TRP A 430 -17.10 -7.84 -1.08
N MET A 431 -15.90 -7.51 -1.56
CA MET A 431 -14.64 -7.76 -0.85
C MET A 431 -14.60 -7.09 0.54
N ALA A 432 -15.28 -5.94 0.68
CA ALA A 432 -15.39 -5.22 1.94
C ALA A 432 -16.21 -5.98 3.02
N LEU A 433 -16.97 -7.02 2.65
CA LEU A 433 -17.75 -7.84 3.59
C LEU A 433 -16.88 -8.68 4.52
N ALA A 434 -15.68 -9.07 4.10
CA ALA A 434 -14.83 -10.02 4.85
C ALA A 434 -14.57 -9.59 6.31
N CYS A 435 -14.40 -8.29 6.57
CA CYS A 435 -14.21 -7.78 7.93
C CYS A 435 -15.45 -7.97 8.83
N GLY A 436 -16.65 -8.11 8.26
CA GLY A 436 -17.87 -8.43 9.01
C GLY A 436 -17.84 -9.79 9.70
N TYR A 437 -16.98 -10.71 9.20
CA TYR A 437 -16.77 -12.03 9.79
C TYR A 437 -15.49 -12.13 10.65
N TRP A 438 -14.74 -11.03 10.78
CA TRP A 438 -13.46 -11.04 11.48
C TRP A 438 -13.64 -11.42 12.98
N PRO A 439 -12.78 -12.29 13.54
CA PRO A 439 -13.02 -12.87 14.86
C PRO A 439 -12.70 -11.92 16.03
N VAL A 440 -12.08 -10.77 15.74
CA VAL A 440 -11.68 -9.76 16.73
C VAL A 440 -12.35 -8.43 16.39
N LYS A 441 -12.84 -7.74 17.41
CA LYS A 441 -13.48 -6.44 17.21
C LYS A 441 -12.45 -5.37 16.83
N PRO A 442 -12.83 -4.39 16.00
CA PRO A 442 -11.99 -3.24 15.72
C PRO A 442 -11.66 -2.47 17.01
N THR A 443 -10.44 -1.93 17.07
CA THR A 443 -9.97 -1.05 18.14
C THR A 443 -9.83 0.40 17.68
N GLY A 444 -9.74 0.63 16.37
CA GLY A 444 -9.67 1.96 15.78
C GLY A 444 -11.00 2.47 15.22
N ALA A 445 -10.97 3.73 14.81
CA ALA A 445 -12.06 4.45 14.17
C ALA A 445 -11.47 5.58 13.31
N PRO A 446 -12.24 6.15 12.36
CA PRO A 446 -11.81 7.33 11.62
C PRO A 446 -11.43 8.46 12.58
N HIS A 447 -10.32 9.14 12.30
CA HIS A 447 -9.77 10.20 13.16
C HIS A 447 -9.00 11.22 12.32
N THR A 448 -8.76 12.43 12.84
CA THR A 448 -7.85 13.39 12.20
C THR A 448 -6.46 13.29 12.79
N ILE A 449 -5.41 13.45 11.98
CA ILE A 449 -4.02 13.47 12.46
C ILE A 449 -3.42 14.87 12.27
N ARG A 450 -3.27 15.61 13.37
CA ARG A 450 -2.68 16.96 13.35
C ARG A 450 -1.17 16.98 13.39
N ALA A 451 -0.57 16.07 14.16
CA ALA A 451 0.86 16.04 14.46
C ALA A 451 1.43 17.41 14.89
N ALA A 452 0.72 18.10 15.79
CA ALA A 452 1.07 19.44 16.22
C ALA A 452 2.49 19.52 16.82
N GLY A 453 3.30 20.47 16.33
CA GLY A 453 4.69 20.63 16.74
C GLY A 453 5.70 19.69 16.08
N ALA A 454 5.28 18.82 15.16
CA ALA A 454 6.19 18.02 14.35
C ALA A 454 6.98 18.89 13.35
N ALA A 455 8.19 18.42 12.99
CA ALA A 455 8.92 18.98 11.84
C ALA A 455 8.08 18.86 10.56
N PRO A 456 8.37 19.63 9.48
CA PRO A 456 7.61 19.53 8.24
C PRO A 456 7.52 18.09 7.73
N ILE A 457 6.31 17.66 7.33
CA ILE A 457 6.06 16.30 6.81
C ILE A 457 5.71 16.43 5.33
N VAL A 458 6.44 15.73 4.47
CA VAL A 458 6.20 15.74 3.02
C VAL A 458 5.19 14.67 2.68
N VAL A 459 4.08 15.07 2.06
CA VAL A 459 3.05 14.17 1.55
C VAL A 459 3.13 14.20 0.03
N VAL A 460 3.36 13.05 -0.61
CA VAL A 460 3.43 12.93 -2.06
C VAL A 460 2.13 12.31 -2.57
N GLY A 461 1.48 12.98 -3.52
CA GLY A 461 0.23 12.52 -4.13
C GLY A 461 0.32 12.48 -5.65
N THR A 462 0.04 11.31 -6.23
CA THR A 462 -0.06 11.13 -7.69
C THR A 462 -1.50 11.41 -8.14
N THR A 463 -1.68 12.22 -9.19
CA THR A 463 -3.02 12.69 -9.62
C THR A 463 -3.96 11.57 -10.08
N ARG A 464 -3.41 10.49 -10.64
CA ARG A 464 -4.15 9.31 -11.11
C ARG A 464 -3.63 8.05 -10.40
N ASP A 465 -3.45 8.16 -9.09
CA ASP A 465 -3.16 7.02 -8.21
C ASP A 465 -4.44 6.17 -8.05
N PRO A 466 -4.42 4.87 -8.41
CA PRO A 466 -5.59 4.02 -8.27
C PRO A 466 -5.89 3.62 -6.82
N ALA A 467 -4.84 3.39 -6.03
CA ALA A 467 -4.95 2.74 -4.73
C ALA A 467 -5.12 3.77 -3.61
N THR A 468 -4.46 4.92 -3.71
CA THR A 468 -4.62 6.04 -2.78
C THR A 468 -4.93 7.33 -3.55
N PRO A 469 -6.21 7.54 -3.93
CA PRO A 469 -6.62 8.66 -4.77
C PRO A 469 -6.07 10.00 -4.29
N TYR A 470 -5.68 10.87 -5.24
CA TYR A 470 -5.00 12.14 -4.97
C TYR A 470 -5.67 13.02 -3.89
N ALA A 471 -7.00 13.00 -3.82
CA ALA A 471 -7.78 13.70 -2.80
C ALA A 471 -7.38 13.30 -1.37
N TRP A 472 -6.98 12.05 -1.15
CA TRP A 472 -6.52 11.57 0.15
C TRP A 472 -5.19 12.20 0.56
N ALA A 473 -4.26 12.38 -0.39
CA ALA A 473 -3.03 13.10 -0.15
C ALA A 473 -3.27 14.58 0.16
N GLN A 474 -4.24 15.22 -0.52
CA GLN A 474 -4.66 16.59 -0.20
C GLN A 474 -5.24 16.68 1.21
N SER A 475 -6.11 15.73 1.59
CA SER A 475 -6.73 15.66 2.91
C SER A 475 -5.66 15.46 4.00
N LEU A 476 -4.82 14.43 3.90
CA LEU A 476 -3.77 14.17 4.90
C LEU A 476 -2.81 15.36 5.04
N ALA A 477 -2.37 15.94 3.92
CA ALA A 477 -1.50 17.13 3.97
C ALA A 477 -2.19 18.34 4.62
N GLY A 478 -3.51 18.48 4.47
CA GLY A 478 -4.30 19.53 5.10
C GLY A 478 -4.61 19.29 6.58
N GLN A 479 -4.62 18.04 7.04
CA GLN A 479 -4.78 17.68 8.44
C GLN A 479 -3.51 17.99 9.27
N LEU A 480 -2.34 17.71 8.69
CA LEU A 480 -1.04 17.91 9.35
C LEU A 480 -0.70 19.41 9.46
N GLU A 481 -0.43 19.88 10.68
CA GLU A 481 -0.10 21.30 10.93
C GLU A 481 1.14 21.77 10.16
N SER A 482 2.11 20.86 9.97
CA SER A 482 3.34 21.08 9.23
C SER A 482 3.38 20.35 7.86
N GLY A 483 2.21 19.95 7.34
CA GLY A 483 2.08 19.23 6.08
C GLY A 483 2.59 20.02 4.87
N ARG A 484 3.26 19.31 3.95
CA ARG A 484 3.77 19.83 2.67
C ARG A 484 3.41 18.88 1.55
N LEU A 485 2.38 19.23 0.79
CA LEU A 485 1.96 18.46 -0.38
C LEU A 485 2.91 18.69 -1.56
N LEU A 486 3.44 17.58 -2.09
CA LEU A 486 4.13 17.49 -3.37
C LEU A 486 3.24 16.72 -4.34
N SER A 487 2.69 17.39 -5.35
CA SER A 487 1.84 16.75 -6.33
C SER A 487 2.65 16.21 -7.50
N TYR A 488 2.36 15.00 -7.94
CA TYR A 488 2.87 14.43 -9.17
C TYR A 488 1.72 14.26 -10.16
N ASP A 489 1.75 14.99 -11.28
CA ASP A 489 0.84 14.77 -12.39
C ASP A 489 1.29 13.54 -13.18
N GLY A 490 0.76 12.37 -12.80
CA GLY A 490 1.20 11.09 -13.31
C GLY A 490 0.18 9.99 -13.05
N ASP A 491 0.52 8.79 -13.51
CA ASP A 491 -0.30 7.58 -13.44
C ASP A 491 0.34 6.53 -12.53
N GLY A 492 -0.48 5.71 -11.88
CA GLY A 492 -0.03 4.62 -11.01
C GLY A 492 0.22 5.03 -9.57
N HIS A 493 0.50 4.03 -8.74
CA HIS A 493 0.55 4.16 -7.29
C HIS A 493 1.91 4.61 -6.78
N THR A 494 1.94 5.63 -5.93
CA THR A 494 3.16 6.29 -5.42
C THR A 494 4.00 6.96 -6.51
N ALA A 495 5.00 7.77 -6.12
CA ALA A 495 5.82 8.55 -7.07
C ALA A 495 7.33 8.47 -6.83
N TYR A 496 7.80 8.47 -5.58
CA TYR A 496 9.24 8.53 -5.30
C TYR A 496 9.95 7.23 -5.70
N GLY A 497 11.09 7.35 -6.37
CA GLY A 497 11.87 6.23 -6.89
C GLY A 497 11.38 5.72 -8.26
N ARG A 498 10.45 6.42 -8.91
CA ARG A 498 9.96 6.13 -10.27
C ARG A 498 10.70 6.94 -11.36
N HIS A 499 11.86 7.50 -11.04
CA HIS A 499 12.75 8.22 -11.97
C HIS A 499 12.18 9.54 -12.52
N ASN A 500 11.21 10.15 -11.84
CA ASN A 500 10.81 11.52 -12.14
C ASN A 500 11.75 12.49 -11.40
N THR A 501 12.58 13.22 -12.15
CA THR A 501 13.64 14.08 -11.59
C THR A 501 13.11 15.20 -10.69
N CYS A 502 11.89 15.67 -10.92
CA CYS A 502 11.25 16.68 -10.08
C CYS A 502 10.85 16.09 -8.72
N VAL A 503 10.14 14.96 -8.71
CA VAL A 503 9.72 14.27 -7.48
C VAL A 503 10.93 13.79 -6.70
N ASP A 504 11.81 13.02 -7.34
CA ASP A 504 12.99 12.45 -6.70
C ASP A 504 13.93 13.56 -6.19
N GLY A 505 14.12 14.62 -6.97
CA GLY A 505 14.92 15.76 -6.56
C GLY A 505 14.34 16.51 -5.35
N ALA A 506 13.02 16.70 -5.30
CA ALA A 506 12.36 17.36 -4.16
C ALA A 506 12.46 16.51 -2.89
N VAL A 507 12.18 15.21 -2.99
CA VAL A 507 12.26 14.28 -1.86
C VAL A 507 13.70 14.13 -1.38
N ASN A 508 14.68 13.98 -2.28
CA ASN A 508 16.10 13.88 -1.90
C ASN A 508 16.60 15.14 -1.21
N ARG A 509 16.24 16.35 -1.68
CA ARG A 509 16.60 17.61 -1.00
C ARG A 509 16.03 17.68 0.40
N TYR A 510 14.78 17.29 0.59
CA TYR A 510 14.17 17.22 1.92
C TYR A 510 14.86 16.17 2.80
N LEU A 511 15.08 14.96 2.26
CA LEU A 511 15.72 13.86 2.98
C LEU A 511 17.18 14.14 3.31
N LEU A 512 17.89 15.02 2.60
CA LEU A 512 19.33 15.29 2.83
C LEU A 512 19.57 16.63 3.55
N GLY A 513 18.84 17.68 3.17
CA GLY A 513 18.96 19.03 3.73
C GLY A 513 17.91 19.38 4.78
N GLY A 514 16.73 18.74 4.74
CA GLY A 514 15.57 19.15 5.54
C GLY A 514 14.67 20.17 4.84
N ASP A 515 15.00 20.55 3.60
CA ASP A 515 14.28 21.55 2.82
C ASP A 515 13.00 20.93 2.21
N ALA A 516 11.88 21.07 2.92
CA ALA A 516 10.59 20.59 2.42
C ALA A 516 10.14 21.40 1.18
N PRO A 517 9.44 20.78 0.22
CA PRO A 517 8.93 21.49 -0.95
C PRO A 517 8.01 22.64 -0.53
N ALA A 518 8.02 23.71 -1.33
CA ALA A 518 7.10 24.83 -1.14
C ALA A 518 5.65 24.34 -1.25
N ALA A 519 4.73 24.99 -0.54
CA ALA A 519 3.32 24.66 -0.62
C ALA A 519 2.82 24.77 -2.08
N GLY A 520 2.12 23.73 -2.55
CA GLY A 520 1.61 23.67 -3.91
C GLY A 520 2.65 23.31 -4.98
N THR A 521 3.82 22.79 -4.60
CA THR A 521 4.78 22.27 -5.58
C THR A 521 4.14 21.16 -6.41
N ARG A 522 4.23 21.28 -7.74
CA ARG A 522 3.74 20.29 -8.70
C ARG A 522 4.86 19.84 -9.63
N CYS A 523 4.98 18.54 -9.80
CA CYS A 523 5.85 17.89 -10.78
C CYS A 523 5.02 17.35 -11.93
N ALA A 524 5.41 17.69 -13.16
CA ALA A 524 4.83 17.10 -14.36
C ALA A 524 5.41 15.70 -14.62
N LYS A 525 4.69 14.91 -15.43
CA LYS A 525 5.09 13.59 -15.90
C LYS A 525 6.45 13.62 -16.60
#